data_AF-A0A9X9A4N9-F1
#
_entry.id   AF-A0A9X9A4N9-F1
#
_cell.length_a   1.000
_cell.length_b   1.000
_cell.length_c   1.000
_cell.angle_alpha   90.00
_cell.angle_beta   90.00
_cell.angle_gamma   90.00
#
_symmetry.space_group_name_H-M   'P 1'
#
loop_
_entity.id
_entity.type
_entity.pdbx_description
1 polymer ?
#
loop_
_entity_poly.entity_id
_entity_poly.type
_entity_poly.pdbx_seq_one_letter_code
_entity_poly.pdbx_strand_id
1 'polypeptide(L)'
;KHISIPVCYGGEYGPDLEEVAHYHGLQIEDVIRIHSETTYFVYMLGFTPGFPYLGGLSKELETPRKETPRLQISPGSVGIGGNQTGIYPLETPGGWNIIGRTPISLFNPEEEIPTYIQSGMYLRFIPITKEEYVSLEGAKKWM
;
A
#
# COMPACT_ATOMS: atom_id res chain seq x y z
N LYS A 1 -17.64 7.71 -0.73
CA LYS A 1 -16.52 8.66 -0.94
C LYS A 1 -15.36 7.88 -1.53
N HIS A 2 -14.78 8.32 -2.65
CA HIS A 2 -13.65 7.64 -3.30
C HIS A 2 -12.35 8.40 -3.05
N ILE A 3 -11.24 7.68 -2.90
CA ILE A 3 -9.90 8.25 -2.80
C ILE A 3 -8.94 7.49 -3.71
N SER A 4 -8.06 8.24 -4.36
CA SER A 4 -7.01 7.70 -5.21
C SER A 4 -5.68 7.83 -4.48
N ILE A 5 -4.95 6.73 -4.36
CA ILE A 5 -3.63 6.70 -3.72
C ILE A 5 -2.57 6.42 -4.79
N PRO A 6 -1.65 7.36 -5.07
CA PRO A 6 -0.56 7.11 -5.99
C PRO A 6 0.44 6.11 -5.38
N VAL A 7 0.87 5.11 -6.14
CA VAL A 7 1.82 4.07 -5.69
C VAL A 7 2.89 3.85 -6.74
N CYS A 8 4.16 3.99 -6.32
CA CYS A 8 5.29 3.50 -7.09
C CYS A 8 5.48 2.03 -6.77
N TYR A 9 5.30 1.15 -7.76
CA TYR A 9 5.41 -0.31 -7.61
C TYR A 9 6.83 -0.79 -7.88
N GLY A 10 7.21 -1.88 -7.23
CA GLY A 10 8.45 -2.61 -7.51
C GLY A 10 9.74 -1.92 -7.07
N GLY A 11 10.87 -2.54 -7.40
CA GLY A 11 12.20 -2.03 -7.09
C GLY A 11 12.40 -1.74 -5.59
N GLU A 12 12.97 -0.59 -5.25
CA GLU A 12 13.18 -0.18 -3.86
C GLU A 12 11.88 0.13 -3.09
N TYR A 13 10.78 0.42 -3.81
CA TYR A 13 9.49 0.77 -3.23
C TYR A 13 8.63 -0.46 -2.96
N GLY A 14 8.86 -1.54 -3.71
CA GLY A 14 8.12 -2.80 -3.65
C GLY A 14 9.05 -4.01 -3.81
N PRO A 15 9.93 -4.30 -2.84
CA PRO A 15 10.97 -5.32 -2.98
C PRO A 15 10.45 -6.77 -3.08
N ASP A 16 9.16 -7.01 -2.81
CA ASP A 16 8.55 -8.35 -2.94
C ASP A 16 7.67 -8.49 -4.19
N LEU A 17 7.59 -7.47 -5.05
CA LEU A 17 6.67 -7.49 -6.20
C LEU A 17 7.00 -8.64 -7.15
N GLU A 18 8.28 -8.84 -7.45
CA GLU A 18 8.79 -9.91 -8.30
C GLU A 18 8.51 -11.30 -7.69
N GLU A 19 8.64 -11.43 -6.36
CA GLU A 19 8.36 -12.68 -5.63
C GLU A 19 6.86 -13.00 -5.67
N VAL A 20 5.99 -12.01 -5.47
CA VAL A 20 4.53 -12.16 -5.60
C VAL A 20 4.14 -12.57 -7.01
N ALA A 21 4.71 -11.92 -8.04
CA ALA A 21 4.46 -12.28 -9.44
C ALA A 21 4.89 -13.73 -9.72
N HIS A 22 6.08 -14.11 -9.28
CA HIS A 22 6.59 -15.47 -9.45
C HIS A 22 5.71 -16.52 -8.76
N TYR A 23 5.28 -16.25 -7.51
CA TYR A 23 4.45 -17.17 -6.73
C TYR A 23 3.12 -17.51 -7.44
N HIS A 24 2.52 -16.53 -8.12
CA HIS A 24 1.26 -16.70 -8.84
C HIS A 24 1.42 -17.04 -10.33
N GLY A 25 2.66 -17.15 -10.83
CA GLY A 25 2.93 -17.37 -12.26
C GLY A 25 2.49 -16.20 -13.15
N LEU A 26 2.46 -14.99 -12.62
CA LEU A 26 2.03 -13.76 -13.30
C LEU A 26 3.24 -12.94 -13.79
N GLN A 27 3.02 -12.07 -14.77
CA GLN A 27 3.95 -10.98 -15.04
C GLN A 27 3.81 -9.89 -13.99
N ILE A 28 4.86 -9.10 -13.78
CA ILE A 28 4.86 -7.98 -12.82
C ILE A 28 3.75 -6.98 -13.16
N GLU A 29 3.57 -6.71 -14.44
CA GLU A 29 2.56 -5.79 -14.96
C GLU A 29 1.14 -6.27 -14.64
N ASP A 30 0.91 -7.59 -14.64
CA ASP A 30 -0.38 -8.17 -14.26
C ASP A 30 -0.66 -8.00 -12.78
N VAL A 31 0.35 -8.18 -11.92
CA VAL A 31 0.18 -7.92 -10.47
C VAL A 31 -0.19 -6.46 -10.24
N ILE A 32 0.52 -5.51 -10.87
CA ILE A 32 0.24 -4.08 -10.77
C ILE A 32 -1.17 -3.79 -11.28
N ARG A 33 -1.56 -4.33 -12.43
CA ARG A 33 -2.87 -4.12 -13.05
C ARG A 33 -4.00 -4.64 -12.15
N ILE A 34 -3.95 -5.90 -11.75
CA ILE A 34 -4.97 -6.52 -10.88
C ILE A 34 -5.10 -5.74 -9.57
N HIS A 35 -3.96 -5.40 -8.96
CA HIS A 35 -3.95 -4.68 -7.70
C HIS A 35 -4.51 -3.25 -7.82
N SER A 36 -4.19 -2.52 -8.91
CA SER A 36 -4.59 -1.11 -9.07
C SER A 36 -5.95 -0.88 -9.74
N GLU A 37 -6.46 -1.84 -10.52
CA GLU A 37 -7.80 -1.77 -11.11
C GLU A 37 -8.91 -2.12 -10.11
N THR A 38 -8.55 -2.81 -9.04
CA THR A 38 -9.46 -3.15 -7.95
C THR A 38 -9.86 -1.90 -7.16
N THR A 39 -11.16 -1.76 -6.92
CA THR A 39 -11.70 -0.75 -5.98
C THR A 39 -11.88 -1.40 -4.61
N TYR A 40 -11.12 -0.94 -3.63
CA TYR A 40 -11.10 -1.49 -2.28
C TYR A 40 -12.05 -0.75 -1.36
N PHE A 41 -12.74 -1.48 -0.49
CA PHE A 41 -13.52 -0.87 0.59
C PHE A 41 -12.70 -0.82 1.88
N VAL A 42 -12.65 0.34 2.53
CA VAL A 42 -11.96 0.53 3.81
C VAL A 42 -12.89 0.07 4.93
N TYR A 43 -12.73 -1.18 5.38
CA TYR A 43 -13.59 -1.74 6.43
C TYR A 43 -13.36 -1.08 7.78
N MET A 44 -12.09 -0.93 8.16
CA MET A 44 -11.69 -0.32 9.42
C MET A 44 -10.28 0.25 9.32
N LEU A 45 -9.94 1.11 10.28
CA LEU A 45 -8.57 1.53 10.52
C LEU A 45 -8.09 0.90 11.84
N GLY A 46 -6.89 0.34 11.88
CA GLY A 46 -6.35 -0.32 13.08
C GLY A 46 -5.09 -1.12 12.76
N PHE A 47 -4.44 -1.74 13.76
CA PHE A 47 -3.03 -2.21 13.81
C PHE A 47 -2.07 -1.12 14.26
N THR A 48 -1.99 -0.02 13.51
CA THR A 48 -1.38 1.24 13.93
C THR A 48 -2.29 2.41 13.58
N PRO A 49 -2.10 3.60 14.17
CA PRO A 49 -2.90 4.78 13.85
C PRO A 49 -2.94 5.03 12.33
N GLY A 50 -4.14 4.97 11.75
CA GLY A 50 -4.37 5.23 10.32
C GLY A 50 -4.13 4.05 9.36
N PHE A 51 -3.79 2.85 9.83
CA PHE A 51 -3.57 1.71 8.94
C PHE A 51 -4.91 1.18 8.39
N PRO A 52 -5.14 1.20 7.06
CA PRO A 52 -6.41 0.80 6.48
C PRO A 52 -6.45 -0.70 6.18
N TYR A 53 -7.46 -1.40 6.68
CA TYR A 53 -7.79 -2.75 6.25
C TYR A 53 -8.68 -2.70 5.02
N LEU A 54 -8.11 -3.10 3.89
CA LEU A 54 -8.76 -3.04 2.59
C LEU A 54 -9.40 -4.38 2.22
N GLY A 55 -10.69 -4.34 1.92
CA GLY A 55 -11.45 -5.45 1.37
C GLY A 55 -11.42 -5.49 -0.14
N GLY A 56 -11.48 -6.69 -0.72
CA GLY A 56 -11.69 -6.89 -2.15
C GLY A 56 -10.45 -7.25 -2.95
N LEU A 57 -9.34 -7.63 -2.29
CA LEU A 57 -8.17 -8.17 -2.98
C LEU A 57 -8.57 -9.37 -3.87
N SER A 58 -8.11 -9.38 -5.12
CA SER A 58 -8.34 -10.50 -6.03
C SER A 58 -7.71 -11.77 -5.48
N LYS A 59 -8.40 -12.91 -5.65
CA LYS A 59 -7.89 -14.25 -5.33
C LYS A 59 -6.58 -14.57 -6.05
N GLU A 60 -6.37 -13.95 -7.21
CA GLU A 60 -5.16 -14.09 -8.03
C GLU A 60 -3.92 -13.47 -7.37
N LEU A 61 -4.09 -12.65 -6.33
CA LEU A 61 -3.01 -12.00 -5.60
C LEU A 61 -2.95 -12.41 -4.13
N GLU A 62 -3.72 -13.41 -3.69
CA GLU A 62 -3.68 -13.86 -2.30
C GLU A 62 -2.35 -14.54 -1.98
N THR A 63 -1.43 -13.80 -1.37
CA THR A 63 -0.07 -14.27 -1.07
C THR A 63 0.11 -14.42 0.43
N PRO A 64 0.59 -15.58 0.94
CA PRO A 64 0.83 -15.77 2.37
C PRO A 64 1.81 -14.72 2.91
N ARG A 65 1.70 -14.45 4.21
CA ARG A 65 2.68 -13.60 4.92
C ARG A 65 4.05 -14.28 4.88
N LYS A 66 5.12 -13.49 4.85
CA LYS A 66 6.49 -13.98 4.98
C LYS A 66 6.66 -14.70 6.33
N GLU A 67 7.37 -15.83 6.31
CA GLU A 67 7.65 -16.61 7.51
C GLU A 67 8.47 -15.80 8.54
N THR A 68 9.44 -15.04 8.04
CA THR A 68 10.25 -14.11 8.83
C THR A 68 9.80 -12.68 8.54
N PRO A 69 9.18 -11.96 9.51
CA PRO A 69 8.78 -10.58 9.31
C PRO A 69 9.98 -9.65 9.19
N ARG A 70 9.83 -8.58 8.41
CA ARG A 70 10.80 -7.48 8.39
C ARG A 70 10.76 -6.75 9.72
N LEU A 71 11.93 -6.36 10.21
CA LEU A 71 12.06 -5.55 11.41
C LEU A 71 11.55 -4.11 11.19
N GLN A 72 11.72 -3.60 9.98
CA GLN A 72 11.31 -2.25 9.59
C GLN A 72 10.67 -2.28 8.21
N ILE A 73 9.45 -1.76 8.14
CA ILE A 73 8.73 -1.43 6.91
C ILE A 73 8.54 0.08 6.91
N SER A 74 8.96 0.75 5.83
CA SER A 74 8.87 2.20 5.73
C SER A 74 7.42 2.70 5.71
N PRO A 75 7.14 3.90 6.23
CA PRO A 75 5.86 4.56 6.03
C PRO A 75 5.50 4.67 4.54
N GLY A 76 4.21 4.56 4.23
CA GLY A 76 3.66 4.54 2.88
C GLY A 76 3.79 3.21 2.15
N SER A 77 4.47 2.21 2.71
CA SER A 77 4.59 0.90 2.06
C SER A 77 3.21 0.25 1.86
N VAL A 78 2.98 -0.27 0.67
CA VAL A 78 1.78 -1.00 0.27
C VAL A 78 2.12 -2.48 0.22
N GLY A 79 1.31 -3.30 0.88
CA GLY A 79 1.61 -4.72 0.97
C GLY A 79 0.41 -5.64 0.83
N ILE A 80 0.71 -6.93 0.67
CA ILE A 80 -0.25 -8.03 0.64
C ILE A 80 0.11 -9.04 1.73
N GLY A 81 -0.89 -9.46 2.50
CA GLY A 81 -0.75 -10.49 3.53
C GLY A 81 -1.98 -11.38 3.64
N GLY A 82 -1.89 -12.58 3.08
CA GLY A 82 -3.04 -13.47 2.89
C GLY A 82 -3.99 -12.87 1.86
N ASN A 83 -5.27 -12.76 2.22
CA ASN A 83 -6.31 -12.17 1.38
C ASN A 83 -6.54 -10.67 1.60
N GLN A 84 -5.57 -9.98 2.20
CA GLN A 84 -5.67 -8.56 2.53
C GLN A 84 -4.57 -7.75 1.86
N THR A 85 -4.91 -6.51 1.54
CA THR A 85 -3.96 -5.45 1.20
C THR A 85 -4.22 -4.22 2.09
N GLY A 86 -3.32 -3.24 2.03
CA GLY A 86 -3.24 -2.16 3.00
C GLY A 86 -1.97 -1.35 2.85
N ILE A 87 -1.90 -0.26 3.60
CA ILE A 87 -0.82 0.73 3.52
C ILE A 87 -0.30 0.99 4.92
N TYR A 88 0.99 0.84 5.14
CA TYR A 88 1.65 1.11 6.41
C TYR A 88 1.74 2.62 6.63
N PRO A 89 1.03 3.21 7.61
CA PRO A 89 1.06 4.66 7.83
C PRO A 89 2.32 5.12 8.55
N LEU A 90 2.97 4.21 9.27
CA LEU A 90 4.10 4.43 10.17
C LEU A 90 5.13 3.32 10.00
N GLU A 91 6.36 3.59 10.45
CA GLU A 91 7.40 2.57 10.49
C GLU A 91 7.04 1.49 11.50
N THR A 92 6.96 0.25 11.04
CA THR A 92 6.59 -0.90 11.88
C THR A 92 7.27 -2.18 11.41
N PRO A 93 7.45 -3.18 12.28
CA PRO A 93 7.74 -4.53 11.82
C PRO A 93 6.51 -5.16 11.16
N GLY A 94 6.72 -6.04 10.18
CA GLY A 94 5.61 -6.73 9.53
C GLY A 94 6.04 -7.83 8.56
N GLY A 95 5.15 -8.79 8.37
CA GLY A 95 5.36 -9.94 7.48
C GLY A 95 4.60 -9.86 6.16
N TRP A 96 4.12 -8.69 5.74
CA TRP A 96 3.45 -8.56 4.45
C TRP A 96 4.47 -8.45 3.31
N ASN A 97 4.05 -8.91 2.13
CA ASN A 97 4.80 -8.76 0.89
C ASN A 97 4.63 -7.33 0.41
N ILE A 98 5.69 -6.54 0.41
CA ILE A 98 5.69 -5.13 0.04
C ILE A 98 5.86 -5.00 -1.47
N ILE A 99 4.81 -4.52 -2.13
CA ILE A 99 4.70 -4.49 -3.60
C ILE A 99 4.84 -3.08 -4.18
N GLY A 100 4.80 -2.05 -3.34
CA GLY A 100 4.99 -0.67 -3.73
C GLY A 100 4.98 0.28 -2.54
N ARG A 101 5.11 1.58 -2.81
CA ARG A 101 5.08 2.64 -1.79
C ARG A 101 4.35 3.87 -2.30
N THR A 102 3.51 4.47 -1.46
CA THR A 102 2.89 5.77 -1.73
C THR A 102 3.73 6.90 -1.13
N PRO A 103 3.87 8.04 -1.82
CA PRO A 103 4.48 9.22 -1.24
C PRO A 103 3.50 9.98 -0.34
N ILE A 104 2.23 9.58 -0.19
CA ILE A 104 1.22 10.28 0.62
C ILE A 104 1.39 9.98 2.11
N SER A 105 1.18 10.98 2.98
CA SER A 105 1.23 10.78 4.43
C SER A 105 -0.15 10.34 4.89
N LEU A 106 -0.25 9.15 5.48
CA LEU A 106 -1.54 8.59 5.87
C LEU A 106 -1.97 9.03 7.27
N PHE A 107 -1.00 9.40 8.10
CA PHE A 107 -1.22 9.78 9.49
C PHE A 107 -0.39 11.02 9.85
N ASN A 108 -1.03 12.02 10.45
CA ASN A 108 -0.37 13.18 11.03
C ASN A 108 -1.08 13.53 12.35
N PRO A 109 -0.46 13.34 13.52
CA PRO A 109 -1.11 13.59 14.81
C PRO A 109 -1.39 15.08 15.07
N GLU A 110 -0.77 15.99 14.33
CA GLU A 110 -0.94 17.45 14.50
C GLU A 110 -2.17 18.00 13.76
N GLU A 111 -2.79 17.22 12.86
CA GLU A 111 -3.97 17.63 12.10
C GLU A 111 -5.27 17.43 12.89
N GLU A 112 -6.28 18.28 12.64
CA GLU A 112 -7.63 18.11 13.21
C GLU A 112 -8.25 16.75 12.84
N ILE A 113 -7.99 16.30 11.61
CA ILE A 113 -8.32 14.95 11.13
C ILE A 113 -6.99 14.20 10.91
N PRO A 114 -6.54 13.38 11.88
CA PRO A 114 -5.18 12.85 11.86
C PRO A 114 -4.96 11.72 10.87
N THR A 115 -6.02 11.25 10.19
CA THR A 115 -5.96 10.13 9.23
C THR A 115 -6.47 10.58 7.87
N TYR A 116 -5.65 10.39 6.84
CA TYR A 116 -5.99 10.77 5.46
C TYR A 116 -7.09 9.88 4.86
N ILE A 117 -7.09 8.60 5.25
CA ILE A 117 -8.08 7.60 4.86
C ILE A 117 -9.01 7.35 6.03
N GLN A 118 -10.32 7.26 5.77
CA GLN A 118 -11.36 6.97 6.77
C GLN A 118 -12.08 5.65 6.45
N SER A 119 -12.61 4.98 7.47
CA SER A 119 -13.48 3.81 7.26
C SER A 119 -14.74 4.19 6.49
N GLY A 120 -15.27 3.25 5.71
CA GLY A 120 -16.41 3.50 4.81
C GLY A 120 -16.06 4.20 3.49
N MET A 121 -14.78 4.52 3.26
CA MET A 121 -14.31 5.03 1.97
C MET A 121 -14.04 3.90 0.99
N TYR A 122 -14.06 4.23 -0.31
CA TYR A 122 -13.52 3.39 -1.37
C TYR A 122 -12.17 3.93 -1.80
N LEU A 123 -11.19 3.05 -1.91
CA LEU A 123 -9.82 3.37 -2.27
C LEU A 123 -9.48 2.70 -3.60
N ARG A 124 -8.79 3.42 -4.47
CA ARG A 124 -8.13 2.84 -5.64
C ARG A 124 -6.67 3.26 -5.67
N PHE A 125 -5.79 2.31 -5.97
CA PHE A 125 -4.38 2.62 -6.18
C PHE A 125 -4.16 3.08 -7.61
N ILE A 126 -3.32 4.10 -7.79
CA ILE A 126 -2.94 4.65 -9.09
C ILE A 126 -1.44 4.40 -9.27
N PRO A 127 -1.01 3.55 -10.22
CA PRO A 127 0.40 3.38 -10.51
C PRO A 127 1.02 4.70 -10.95
N ILE A 128 2.18 5.03 -10.39
CA ILE A 128 2.98 6.21 -10.74
C ILE A 128 4.43 5.83 -11.00
N THR A 129 5.16 6.68 -11.70
CA THR A 129 6.60 6.50 -11.92
C THR A 129 7.41 6.91 -10.69
N LYS A 130 8.70 6.55 -10.70
CA LYS A 130 9.65 6.99 -9.67
C LYS A 130 9.80 8.52 -9.66
N GLU A 131 9.80 9.15 -10.83
CA GLU A 131 9.91 10.61 -10.97
C GLU A 131 8.69 11.31 -10.35
N GLU A 132 7.49 10.80 -10.59
CA GLU A 132 6.25 11.28 -9.98
C GLU A 132 6.27 11.08 -8.47
N TYR A 133 6.77 9.93 -7.98
CA TYR A 133 6.92 9.67 -6.55
C TYR A 133 7.80 10.73 -5.89
N VAL A 134 8.98 10.99 -6.46
CA VAL A 134 9.94 11.96 -5.92
C VAL A 134 9.36 13.38 -5.96
N SER A 135 8.64 13.74 -7.03
CA SER A 135 7.96 15.04 -7.13
C SER A 135 6.92 15.23 -6.02
N LEU A 136 6.07 14.22 -5.78
CA LEU A 136 5.03 14.27 -4.74
C LEU A 136 5.61 14.25 -3.33
N GLU A 137 6.68 13.50 -3.10
CA GLU A 137 7.40 13.49 -1.81
C GLU A 137 8.06 14.84 -1.53
N GLY A 138 8.63 15.49 -2.54
CA GLY A 138 9.20 16.83 -2.45
C GLY A 138 8.15 17.92 -2.15
N ALA A 139 6.92 17.77 -2.66
CA ALA A 139 5.82 18.70 -2.40
C ALA A 139 5.39 18.73 -0.91
N LYS A 140 5.54 17.61 -0.18
CA LYS A 140 5.25 17.52 1.27
C LYS A 140 6.15 18.39 2.14
N LYS A 141 7.32 18.82 1.65
CA LYS A 141 8.24 19.67 2.42
C LYS A 141 7.82 21.14 2.45
N TRP A 142 6.83 21.55 1.66
CA TRP A 142 6.44 22.95 1.47
C TRP A 142 4.95 23.24 1.72
N MET A 143 4.20 22.29 2.27
CA MET A 143 2.84 22.48 2.82
C MET A 143 2.89 22.36 4.33
#